data_AF-A0A535UWC0-F1
#
_entry.id   AF-A0A535UWC0-F1
#
_cell.length_a   1.000
_cell.length_b   1.000
_cell.length_c   1.000
_cell.angle_alpha   90.00
_cell.angle_beta   90.00
_cell.angle_gamma   90.00
#
_symmetry.space_group_name_H-M   'P 1'
#
loop_
_entity.id
_entity.type
_entity.pdbx_description
1 polymer ?
#
loop_
_entity_poly.entity_id
_entity_poly.type
_entity_poly.pdbx_seq_one_letter_code
_entity_poly.pdbx_strand_id
1 'polypeptide(L)'
;MDLFESVPNFSEGRDNLILGELVRAAHRAYFLDLDPDPDHNRAVVSIAGPRQKLADALLTAVAEAVERIDLRQHQGVHPRVGVADVVPIIPLGSAELESARDMAHDVAERIWDELKVPVFYYGHGEGKRLVDIRAGRATPDVGGPALHPTAGAVSVGARASLVAFNVILYDVDLVAARALARSIRETMAGGLRGVQALVFQLRGNRVQLSMNLFRLDETRPADVIAELERRGASLGAQEVVGLCPAMAAGGAAAGRVLEARLAAVAASRAAHIARQAGDEERQALAARLSASSTELLAMGVDQDAFLSAAEQSVALAHVMRAGHILDDDLEAMLDVAARGLRASITASTAALYRARIDALDSRLA
;
A
#
# COMPACT_ATOMS: atom_id res chain seq x y z
N MET A 1 18.79 0.78 8.49
CA MET A 1 17.72 1.56 9.16
C MET A 1 16.40 0.85 8.89
N ASP A 2 15.50 0.76 9.87
CA ASP A 2 14.17 0.18 9.63
C ASP A 2 13.32 1.12 8.77
N LEU A 3 12.70 0.56 7.74
CA LEU A 3 11.77 1.26 6.86
C LEU A 3 10.39 0.61 6.98
N PHE A 4 9.35 1.44 7.01
CA PHE A 4 7.97 0.98 7.08
C PHE A 4 7.16 1.60 5.95
N GLU A 5 6.15 0.86 5.49
CA GLU A 5 5.04 1.39 4.72
C GLU A 5 3.84 1.59 5.66
N SER A 6 3.05 2.62 5.40
CA SER A 6 1.69 2.68 5.89
C SER A 6 0.73 2.98 4.74
N VAL A 7 -0.44 2.35 4.81
CA VAL A 7 -1.48 2.44 3.79
C VAL A 7 -2.80 2.88 4.44
N PRO A 8 -2.87 4.08 5.06
CA PRO A 8 -4.06 4.53 5.76
C PRO A 8 -5.26 4.64 4.82
N ASN A 9 -6.45 4.38 5.38
CA ASN A 9 -7.71 4.38 4.67
C ASN A 9 -8.61 5.48 5.23
N PHE A 10 -8.96 6.45 4.40
CA PHE A 10 -9.80 7.57 4.79
C PHE A 10 -11.19 7.44 4.18
N SER A 11 -12.22 7.81 4.96
CA SER A 11 -13.61 7.84 4.53
C SER A 11 -13.91 9.11 3.72
N GLU A 12 -13.17 9.30 2.63
CA GLU A 12 -13.36 10.34 1.62
C GLU A 12 -12.75 9.85 0.30
N GLY A 13 -13.49 9.95 -0.81
CA GLY A 13 -13.01 9.51 -2.13
C GLY A 13 -13.49 10.39 -3.28
N ARG A 14 -13.99 11.60 -2.99
CA ARG A 14 -14.69 12.48 -3.95
C ARG A 14 -14.21 13.93 -3.86
N ASP A 15 -13.98 14.46 -2.66
CA ASP A 15 -13.57 15.84 -2.44
C ASP A 15 -12.06 16.02 -2.66
N ASN A 16 -11.68 16.57 -3.81
CA ASN A 16 -10.29 16.79 -4.18
C ASN A 16 -9.54 17.76 -3.25
N LEU A 17 -10.25 18.69 -2.57
CA LEU A 17 -9.60 19.57 -1.60
C LEU A 17 -9.20 18.76 -0.37
N ILE A 18 -10.09 17.95 0.19
CA ILE A 18 -9.77 17.08 1.33
C ILE A 18 -8.66 16.10 0.96
N LEU A 19 -8.75 15.45 -0.21
CA LEU A 19 -7.70 14.54 -0.69
C LEU A 19 -6.35 15.23 -0.85
N GLY A 20 -6.33 16.48 -1.34
CA GLY A 20 -5.11 17.28 -1.44
C GLY A 20 -4.45 17.58 -0.10
N GLU A 21 -5.24 17.86 0.94
CA GLU A 21 -4.74 18.10 2.29
C GLU A 21 -4.17 16.81 2.91
N LEU A 22 -4.80 15.66 2.67
CA LEU A 22 -4.28 14.35 3.07
C LEU A 22 -2.93 14.05 2.39
N VAL A 23 -2.79 14.34 1.10
CA VAL A 23 -1.52 14.18 0.36
C VAL A 23 -0.46 15.14 0.91
N ARG A 24 -0.83 16.39 1.22
CA ARG A 24 0.10 17.35 1.83
C ARG A 24 0.62 16.86 3.19
N ALA A 25 -0.24 16.27 4.02
CA ALA A 25 0.16 15.64 5.27
C ALA A 25 1.08 14.43 5.04
N ALA A 26 0.77 13.60 4.05
CA ALA A 26 1.55 12.43 3.66
C ALA A 26 2.99 12.77 3.21
N HIS A 27 3.21 13.95 2.62
CA HIS A 27 4.55 14.45 2.25
C HIS A 27 5.49 14.75 3.42
N ARG A 28 5.02 14.66 4.69
CA ARG A 28 5.90 14.68 5.87
C ARG A 28 6.75 13.39 5.97
N ALA A 29 6.29 12.31 5.34
CA ALA A 29 7.07 11.12 5.03
C ALA A 29 7.28 11.04 3.49
N TYR A 30 7.57 9.85 2.96
CA TYR A 30 7.67 9.64 1.52
C TYR A 30 6.31 9.20 0.97
N PHE A 31 5.55 10.15 0.41
CA PHE A 31 4.30 9.86 -0.31
C PHE A 31 4.57 9.00 -1.55
N LEU A 32 3.85 7.89 -1.67
CA LEU A 32 4.01 6.91 -2.75
C LEU A 32 2.83 6.91 -3.73
N ASP A 33 1.60 6.93 -3.21
CA ASP A 33 0.39 6.84 -4.04
C ASP A 33 -0.85 7.40 -3.32
N LEU A 34 -1.83 7.84 -4.12
CA LEU A 34 -3.19 8.15 -3.69
C LEU A 34 -4.15 7.42 -4.62
N ASP A 35 -4.99 6.56 -4.05
CA ASP A 35 -6.03 5.83 -4.76
C ASP A 35 -7.42 6.16 -4.19
N PRO A 36 -8.09 7.19 -4.74
CA PRO A 36 -9.44 7.56 -4.34
C PRO A 36 -10.49 6.75 -5.12
N ASP A 37 -11.46 6.22 -4.39
CA ASP A 37 -12.59 5.47 -4.94
C ASP A 37 -13.92 6.21 -4.66
N PRO A 38 -14.48 6.89 -5.68
CA PRO A 38 -15.75 7.61 -5.55
C PRO A 38 -16.97 6.71 -5.29
N ASP A 39 -16.96 5.45 -5.74
CA ASP A 39 -18.06 4.51 -5.54
C ASP A 39 -18.09 4.04 -4.08
N HIS A 40 -16.93 3.72 -3.52
CA HIS A 40 -16.75 3.37 -2.11
C HIS A 40 -16.70 4.59 -1.17
N ASN A 41 -16.53 5.80 -1.72
CA ASN A 41 -16.24 7.04 -1.01
C ASN A 41 -15.12 6.86 0.03
N ARG A 42 -14.01 6.29 -0.43
CA ARG A 42 -12.84 5.93 0.37
C ARG A 42 -11.58 6.24 -0.42
N ALA A 43 -10.54 6.71 0.25
CA ALA A 43 -9.22 6.87 -0.33
C ALA A 43 -8.20 6.03 0.43
N VAL A 44 -7.31 5.43 -0.33
CA VAL A 44 -6.12 4.74 0.16
C VAL A 44 -4.94 5.64 -0.13
N VAL A 45 -4.19 6.01 0.90
CA VAL A 45 -2.95 6.77 0.76
C VAL A 45 -1.80 5.82 1.07
N SER A 46 -0.81 5.68 0.21
CA SER A 46 0.40 4.91 0.47
C SER A 46 1.56 5.85 0.78
N ILE A 47 2.20 5.64 1.92
CA ILE A 47 3.36 6.39 2.39
C ILE A 47 4.41 5.42 2.93
N ALA A 48 5.69 5.79 2.82
CA ALA A 48 6.78 5.06 3.46
C ALA A 48 7.73 6.00 4.20
N GLY A 49 8.55 5.45 5.09
CA GLY A 49 9.60 6.18 5.76
C GLY A 49 10.08 5.53 7.05
N PRO A 50 11.12 6.11 7.68
CA PRO A 50 11.50 5.70 9.03
C PRO A 50 10.40 6.00 10.04
N ARG A 51 10.45 5.29 11.18
CA ARG A 51 9.44 5.35 12.26
C ARG A 51 8.96 6.78 12.57
N GLN A 52 9.87 7.72 12.81
CA GLN A 52 9.51 9.07 13.23
C GLN A 52 8.78 9.86 12.14
N LYS A 53 9.32 9.92 10.92
CA LYS A 53 8.70 10.63 9.79
C LYS A 53 7.33 10.05 9.45
N LEU A 54 7.23 8.71 9.45
CA LEU A 54 5.99 8.02 9.13
C LEU A 54 4.94 8.22 10.22
N ALA A 55 5.28 8.16 11.51
CA ALA A 55 4.36 8.45 12.61
C ALA A 55 3.81 9.88 12.54
N ASP A 56 4.68 10.86 12.28
CA ASP A 56 4.27 12.27 12.18
C ASP A 56 3.37 12.53 10.97
N ALA A 57 3.65 11.90 9.82
CA ALA A 57 2.81 11.98 8.64
C ALA A 57 1.42 11.37 8.89
N LEU A 58 1.37 10.20 9.54
CA LEU A 58 0.13 9.53 9.88
C LEU A 58 -0.73 10.35 10.83
N LEU A 59 -0.15 10.83 11.92
CA LEU A 59 -0.88 11.65 12.88
C LEU A 59 -1.43 12.92 12.22
N THR A 60 -0.61 13.60 11.39
CA THR A 60 -1.06 14.79 10.66
C THR A 60 -2.20 14.46 9.70
N ALA A 61 -2.11 13.35 8.96
CA ALA A 61 -3.16 12.96 8.02
C ALA A 61 -4.46 12.57 8.73
N VAL A 62 -4.38 11.90 9.89
CA VAL A 62 -5.55 11.62 10.74
C VAL A 62 -6.15 12.92 11.27
N ALA A 63 -5.33 13.88 11.72
CA ALA A 63 -5.81 15.19 12.17
C ALA A 63 -6.58 15.94 11.07
N GLU A 64 -6.02 16.01 9.86
CA GLU A 64 -6.67 16.63 8.69
C GLU A 64 -8.00 15.93 8.35
N ALA A 65 -8.05 14.59 8.44
CA ALA A 65 -9.29 13.84 8.23
C ALA A 65 -10.35 14.14 9.31
N VAL A 66 -9.95 14.21 10.57
CA VAL A 66 -10.83 14.52 11.72
C VAL A 66 -11.41 15.92 11.63
N GLU A 67 -10.61 16.90 11.18
CA GLU A 67 -11.05 18.28 11.02
C GLU A 67 -12.05 18.46 9.86
N ARG A 68 -11.86 17.71 8.77
CA ARG A 68 -12.54 17.97 7.49
C ARG A 68 -13.70 17.05 7.17
N ILE A 69 -13.76 15.87 7.78
CA ILE A 69 -14.74 14.84 7.45
C ILE A 69 -15.70 14.65 8.63
N ASP A 70 -17.01 14.75 8.35
CA ASP A 70 -18.06 14.36 9.30
C ASP A 70 -18.63 13.00 8.91
N LEU A 71 -18.27 11.96 9.67
CA LEU A 71 -18.70 10.57 9.42
C LEU A 71 -20.22 10.41 9.44
N ARG A 72 -20.96 11.29 10.14
CA ARG A 72 -22.43 11.27 10.18
C ARG A 72 -23.06 11.62 8.84
N GLN A 73 -22.33 12.36 8.00
CA GLN A 73 -22.74 12.76 6.65
C GLN A 73 -22.13 11.87 5.57
N HIS A 74 -21.13 11.06 5.92
CA HIS A 74 -20.44 10.18 4.99
C HIS A 74 -21.33 9.05 4.45
N GLN A 75 -21.40 8.94 3.12
CA GLN A 75 -22.09 7.87 2.40
C GLN A 75 -21.15 7.16 1.43
N GLY A 76 -20.91 5.88 1.67
CA GLY A 76 -20.09 4.99 0.82
C GLY A 76 -20.49 3.53 1.03
N VAL A 77 -20.25 2.67 0.03
CA VAL A 77 -20.61 1.24 0.11
C VAL A 77 -19.64 0.42 0.95
N HIS A 78 -18.44 0.94 1.22
CA HIS A 78 -17.43 0.26 1.99
C HIS A 78 -17.72 0.34 3.51
N PRO A 79 -17.65 -0.79 4.25
CA PRO A 79 -17.73 -0.77 5.70
C PRO A 79 -16.62 0.08 6.33
N ARG A 80 -16.97 0.93 7.30
CA ARG A 80 -16.03 1.81 8.01
C ARG A 80 -16.42 2.03 9.47
N VAL A 81 -15.45 2.28 10.34
CA VAL A 81 -15.62 2.66 11.75
C VAL A 81 -15.25 4.12 12.02
N GLY A 82 -14.45 4.76 11.15
CA GLY A 82 -14.03 6.14 11.34
C GLY A 82 -13.66 6.88 10.07
N VAL A 83 -13.36 8.17 10.23
CA VAL A 83 -12.88 9.05 9.14
C VAL A 83 -11.48 8.64 8.67
N ALA A 84 -10.63 8.22 9.59
CA ALA A 84 -9.49 7.35 9.33
C ALA A 84 -9.87 5.95 9.80
N ASP A 85 -10.26 5.07 8.89
CA ASP A 85 -10.84 3.77 9.21
C ASP A 85 -9.78 2.77 9.67
N VAL A 86 -8.69 2.67 8.90
CA VAL A 86 -7.59 1.73 9.15
C VAL A 86 -6.26 2.43 8.89
N VAL A 87 -5.30 2.26 9.79
CA VAL A 87 -3.91 2.74 9.68
C VAL A 87 -2.97 1.55 9.94
N PRO A 88 -2.57 0.81 8.88
CA PRO A 88 -1.62 -0.29 9.02
C PRO A 88 -0.18 0.21 9.08
N ILE A 89 0.68 -0.43 9.86
CA ILE A 89 2.14 -0.32 9.75
C ILE A 89 2.66 -1.64 9.18
N ILE A 90 3.41 -1.56 8.09
CA ILE A 90 3.93 -2.72 7.35
C ILE A 90 5.46 -2.62 7.34
N PRO A 91 6.18 -3.63 7.85
CA PRO A 91 7.63 -3.63 7.75
C PRO A 91 8.09 -3.78 6.29
N LEU A 92 9.14 -3.06 5.91
CA LEU A 92 9.81 -3.20 4.62
C LEU A 92 11.26 -3.64 4.82
N GLY A 93 11.81 -4.38 3.84
CA GLY A 93 13.20 -4.84 3.89
C GLY A 93 13.47 -5.74 5.08
N SER A 94 14.44 -5.36 5.91
CA SER A 94 14.82 -6.10 7.11
C SER A 94 14.07 -5.66 8.38
N ALA A 95 13.10 -4.75 8.28
CA ALA A 95 12.32 -4.35 9.44
C ALA A 95 11.48 -5.53 9.94
N GLU A 96 11.41 -5.69 11.26
CA GLU A 96 10.65 -6.79 11.88
C GLU A 96 9.18 -6.41 12.08
N LEU A 97 8.29 -7.41 12.01
CA LEU A 97 6.86 -7.21 12.21
C LEU A 97 6.51 -6.75 13.64
N GLU A 98 7.31 -7.16 14.64
CA GLU A 98 7.15 -6.67 16.01
C GLU A 98 7.53 -5.18 16.12
N SER A 99 8.57 -4.73 15.42
CA SER A 99 8.93 -3.29 15.37
C SER A 99 7.82 -2.45 14.73
N ALA A 100 7.14 -2.99 13.72
CA ALA A 100 5.95 -2.35 13.14
C ALA A 100 4.79 -2.29 14.14
N ARG A 101 4.63 -3.30 15.01
CA ARG A 101 3.59 -3.34 16.05
C ARG A 101 3.85 -2.31 17.13
N ASP A 102 5.07 -2.23 17.63
CA ASP A 102 5.47 -1.20 18.60
C ASP A 102 5.20 0.21 18.06
N MET A 103 5.52 0.44 16.78
CA MET A 103 5.22 1.71 16.11
C MET A 103 3.70 1.95 16.01
N ALA A 104 2.90 0.93 15.72
CA ALA A 104 1.45 1.04 15.65
C ALA A 104 0.85 1.45 17.01
N HIS A 105 1.38 0.92 18.12
CA HIS A 105 0.99 1.34 19.47
C HIS A 105 1.39 2.78 19.77
N ASP A 106 2.61 3.19 19.43
CA ASP A 106 3.06 4.59 19.58
C ASP A 106 2.14 5.57 18.84
N VAL A 107 1.75 5.24 17.60
CA VAL A 107 0.84 6.06 16.79
C VAL A 107 -0.57 6.11 17.41
N ALA A 108 -1.05 4.99 17.94
CA ALA A 108 -2.37 4.91 18.57
C ALA A 108 -2.49 5.78 19.82
N GLU A 109 -1.51 5.73 20.72
CA GLU A 109 -1.48 6.57 21.91
C GLU A 109 -1.47 8.06 21.53
N ARG A 110 -0.66 8.44 20.52
CA ARG A 110 -0.65 9.84 20.01
C ARG A 110 -1.98 10.27 19.41
N ILE A 111 -2.65 9.41 18.65
CA ILE A 111 -3.99 9.71 18.09
C ILE A 111 -4.98 10.01 19.23
N TRP A 112 -4.96 9.21 20.29
CA TRP A 112 -5.82 9.46 21.44
C TRP A 112 -5.42 10.72 22.21
N ASP A 113 -4.13 10.90 22.47
CA ASP A 113 -3.61 12.00 23.28
C ASP A 113 -3.85 13.36 22.62
N GLU A 114 -3.62 13.45 21.31
CA GLU A 114 -3.66 14.71 20.56
C GLU A 114 -5.04 14.96 19.93
N LEU A 115 -5.72 13.93 19.44
CA LEU A 115 -6.97 14.08 18.65
C LEU A 115 -8.23 13.59 19.38
N LYS A 116 -8.07 12.92 20.53
CA LYS A 116 -9.17 12.32 21.31
C LYS A 116 -10.06 11.40 20.48
N VAL A 117 -9.48 10.73 19.48
CA VAL A 117 -10.15 9.70 18.70
C VAL A 117 -9.82 8.34 19.30
N PRO A 118 -10.82 7.53 19.70
CA PRO A 118 -10.59 6.19 20.23
C PRO A 118 -9.92 5.27 19.20
N VAL A 119 -9.09 4.34 19.68
CA VAL A 119 -8.30 3.45 18.82
C VAL A 119 -8.59 1.99 19.13
N PHE A 120 -8.69 1.19 18.07
CA PHE A 120 -8.68 -0.27 18.12
C PHE A 120 -7.33 -0.79 17.64
N TYR A 121 -6.74 -1.71 18.39
CA TYR A 121 -5.60 -2.50 17.92
C TYR A 121 -6.08 -3.66 17.04
N TYR A 122 -5.39 -3.90 15.93
CA TYR A 122 -5.66 -5.04 15.05
C TYR A 122 -4.38 -5.58 14.41
N GLY A 123 -4.45 -6.80 13.85
CA GLY A 123 -3.34 -7.38 13.10
C GLY A 123 -2.39 -8.19 13.98
N HIS A 124 -1.09 -8.11 13.70
CA HIS A 124 -0.06 -8.93 14.35
C HIS A 124 -0.06 -8.74 15.87
N GLY A 125 -0.17 -9.84 16.62
CA GLY A 125 -0.18 -9.82 18.09
C GLY A 125 -1.50 -9.37 18.72
N GLU A 126 -2.52 -9.01 17.92
CA GLU A 126 -3.78 -8.43 18.40
C GLU A 126 -4.97 -9.40 18.26
N GLY A 127 -5.88 -9.38 19.24
CA GLY A 127 -7.02 -10.33 19.30
C GLY A 127 -8.25 -9.92 18.47
N LYS A 128 -8.33 -8.66 18.03
CA LYS A 128 -9.51 -8.12 17.34
C LYS A 128 -9.38 -8.21 15.83
N ARG A 129 -10.46 -8.60 15.17
CA ARG A 129 -10.55 -8.61 13.71
C ARG A 129 -11.25 -7.35 13.22
N LEU A 130 -10.78 -6.78 12.11
CA LEU A 130 -11.41 -5.60 11.48
C LEU A 130 -12.91 -5.81 11.19
N VAL A 131 -13.31 -7.04 10.84
CA VAL A 131 -14.73 -7.36 10.61
C VAL A 131 -15.57 -7.23 11.88
N ASP A 132 -15.02 -7.55 13.05
CA ASP A 132 -15.74 -7.43 14.33
C ASP A 132 -15.76 -5.99 14.83
N ILE A 133 -14.67 -5.26 14.63
CA ILE A 133 -14.58 -3.80 14.90
C ILE A 133 -15.63 -3.05 14.08
N ARG A 134 -15.63 -3.23 12.75
CA ARG A 134 -16.59 -2.57 11.84
C ARG A 134 -18.04 -3.02 12.05
N ALA A 135 -18.27 -4.16 12.68
CA ALA A 135 -19.60 -4.64 13.06
C ALA A 135 -20.07 -4.13 14.44
N GLY A 136 -19.27 -3.31 15.13
CA GLY A 136 -19.60 -2.80 16.47
C GLY A 136 -19.57 -3.87 17.57
N ARG A 137 -18.85 -4.97 17.35
CA ARG A 137 -18.74 -6.10 18.30
C ARG A 137 -17.48 -6.04 19.18
N ALA A 138 -16.73 -4.95 19.13
CA ALA A 138 -15.53 -4.72 19.91
C ALA A 138 -15.59 -3.35 20.59
N THR A 139 -14.86 -3.20 21.70
CA THR A 139 -14.63 -1.91 22.36
C THR A 139 -13.24 -1.38 22.03
N PRO A 140 -13.02 -0.05 21.95
CA PRO A 140 -11.69 0.52 21.73
C PRO A 140 -10.69 0.06 22.79
N ASP A 141 -9.43 -0.09 22.41
CA ASP A 141 -8.30 -0.38 23.31
C ASP A 141 -7.81 0.88 24.02
N VAL A 142 -7.80 2.00 23.30
CA VAL A 142 -7.39 3.32 23.79
C VAL A 142 -8.55 4.30 23.66
N GLY A 143 -8.82 5.09 24.70
CA GLY A 143 -9.81 6.17 24.65
C GLY A 143 -11.29 5.76 24.67
N GLY A 144 -11.60 4.50 24.92
CA GLY A 144 -12.98 3.96 24.94
C GLY A 144 -13.78 4.25 26.22
N PRO A 145 -15.04 3.76 26.30
CA PRO A 145 -15.70 2.86 25.34
C PRO A 145 -16.51 3.58 24.25
N ALA A 146 -16.75 4.89 24.37
CA ALA A 146 -17.52 5.66 23.40
C ALA A 146 -16.70 5.96 22.13
N LEU A 147 -17.36 6.10 20.98
CA LEU A 147 -16.74 6.57 19.74
C LEU A 147 -16.74 8.10 19.68
N HIS A 148 -15.82 8.71 18.91
CA HIS A 148 -15.84 10.14 18.64
C HIS A 148 -17.09 10.51 17.82
N PRO A 149 -17.83 11.58 18.18
CA PRO A 149 -19.15 11.86 17.61
C PRO A 149 -19.16 12.12 16.09
N THR A 150 -18.11 12.75 15.56
CA THR A 150 -17.97 13.04 14.12
C THR A 150 -16.92 12.18 13.43
N ALA A 151 -15.96 11.64 14.18
CA ALA A 151 -14.78 10.97 13.61
C ALA A 151 -14.85 9.44 13.72
N GLY A 152 -15.71 8.91 14.59
CA GLY A 152 -15.77 7.48 14.89
C GLY A 152 -14.56 7.02 15.71
N ALA A 153 -13.85 6.01 15.22
CA ALA A 153 -12.61 5.51 15.81
C ALA A 153 -11.62 5.09 14.71
N VAL A 154 -10.35 4.89 15.06
CA VAL A 154 -9.32 4.42 14.13
C VAL A 154 -8.93 2.98 14.46
N SER A 155 -8.78 2.12 13.44
CA SER A 155 -8.13 0.82 13.63
C SER A 155 -6.64 0.92 13.29
N VAL A 156 -5.75 0.80 14.26
CA VAL A 156 -4.30 0.92 14.08
C VAL A 156 -3.64 -0.42 14.35
N GLY A 157 -2.66 -0.82 13.54
CA GLY A 157 -2.11 -2.17 13.69
C GLY A 157 -0.96 -2.51 12.76
N ALA A 158 -0.22 -3.56 13.09
CA ALA A 158 0.85 -4.08 12.25
C ALA A 158 0.41 -5.27 11.41
N ARG A 159 0.90 -5.38 10.18
CA ARG A 159 0.63 -6.53 9.31
C ARG A 159 1.71 -6.73 8.27
N ALA A 160 1.80 -7.95 7.74
CA ALA A 160 2.52 -8.19 6.50
C ALA A 160 1.85 -7.49 5.31
N SER A 161 2.56 -7.42 4.19
CA SER A 161 2.04 -6.91 2.93
C SER A 161 0.79 -7.64 2.48
N LEU A 162 -0.13 -6.91 1.87
CA LEU A 162 -1.39 -7.42 1.34
C LEU A 162 -1.66 -6.72 0.01
N VAL A 163 -2.31 -7.44 -0.90
CA VAL A 163 -2.83 -6.89 -2.15
C VAL A 163 -4.36 -6.80 -2.04
N ALA A 164 -4.90 -5.59 -2.18
CA ALA A 164 -6.32 -5.39 -2.41
C ALA A 164 -6.60 -5.55 -3.91
N PHE A 165 -7.33 -6.60 -4.27
CA PHE A 165 -7.55 -7.02 -5.65
C PHE A 165 -9.04 -7.15 -5.94
N ASN A 166 -9.53 -6.35 -6.86
CA ASN A 166 -10.93 -6.31 -7.27
C ASN A 166 -11.11 -6.93 -8.66
N VAL A 167 -12.22 -7.63 -8.85
CA VAL A 167 -12.62 -8.18 -10.15
C VAL A 167 -14.09 -7.88 -10.39
N ILE A 168 -14.41 -7.33 -11.56
CA ILE A 168 -15.80 -7.19 -12.01
C ILE A 168 -16.32 -8.57 -12.42
N LEU A 169 -17.51 -8.93 -11.96
CA LEU A 169 -18.19 -10.15 -12.36
C LEU A 169 -19.32 -9.80 -13.35
N TYR A 170 -19.39 -10.57 -14.44
CA TYR A 170 -20.48 -10.50 -15.41
C TYR A 170 -21.48 -11.64 -15.21
N ASP A 171 -22.69 -11.45 -15.75
CA ASP A 171 -23.73 -12.48 -15.83
C ASP A 171 -24.05 -13.19 -14.50
N VAL A 172 -23.89 -12.47 -13.40
CA VAL A 172 -24.10 -12.98 -12.04
C VAL A 172 -24.93 -12.01 -11.23
N ASP A 173 -25.91 -12.54 -10.50
CA ASP A 173 -26.64 -11.75 -9.52
C ASP A 173 -25.88 -11.61 -8.20
N LEU A 174 -26.31 -10.71 -7.32
CA LEU A 174 -25.64 -10.48 -6.04
C LEU A 174 -25.68 -11.69 -5.10
N VAL A 175 -26.67 -12.57 -5.22
CA VAL A 175 -26.80 -13.75 -4.34
C VAL A 175 -25.74 -14.77 -4.75
N ALA A 176 -25.65 -15.09 -6.03
CA ALA A 176 -24.65 -15.97 -6.60
C ALA A 176 -23.23 -15.41 -6.41
N ALA A 177 -23.02 -14.11 -6.63
CA ALA A 177 -21.72 -13.48 -6.39
C ALA A 177 -21.30 -13.58 -4.92
N ARG A 178 -22.22 -13.38 -3.96
CA ARG A 178 -21.92 -13.55 -2.52
C ARG A 178 -21.62 -15.00 -2.17
N ALA A 179 -22.27 -15.96 -2.82
CA ALA A 179 -21.96 -17.38 -2.66
C ALA A 179 -20.56 -17.71 -3.18
N LEU A 180 -20.20 -17.21 -4.37
CA LEU A 180 -18.87 -17.33 -4.95
C LEU A 180 -17.81 -16.72 -4.03
N ALA A 181 -17.99 -15.46 -3.61
CA ALA A 181 -17.08 -14.76 -2.71
C ALA A 181 -16.88 -15.52 -1.39
N ARG A 182 -17.95 -16.06 -0.82
CA ARG A 182 -17.84 -16.89 0.39
C ARG A 182 -16.97 -18.11 0.11
N SER A 183 -17.25 -18.81 -0.98
CA SER A 183 -16.61 -20.09 -1.31
C SER A 183 -15.10 -20.01 -1.53
N ILE A 184 -14.55 -18.85 -1.91
CA ILE A 184 -13.11 -18.66 -2.14
C ILE A 184 -12.33 -18.20 -0.89
N ARG A 185 -13.01 -17.78 0.18
CA ARG A 185 -12.36 -17.32 1.42
C ARG A 185 -11.61 -18.45 2.10
N GLU A 186 -10.46 -18.13 2.72
CA GLU A 186 -9.66 -19.10 3.49
C GLU A 186 -10.49 -19.81 4.58
N THR A 187 -11.47 -19.13 5.16
CA THR A 187 -12.33 -19.68 6.22
C THR A 187 -13.28 -20.79 5.75
N MET A 188 -13.41 -21.01 4.44
CA MET A 188 -14.28 -22.04 3.89
C MET A 188 -13.50 -23.28 3.47
N ALA A 189 -14.11 -24.45 3.61
CA ALA A 189 -13.56 -25.69 3.09
C ALA A 189 -13.39 -25.60 1.57
N GLY A 190 -12.17 -25.85 1.08
CA GLY A 190 -11.82 -25.69 -0.34
C GLY A 190 -11.67 -24.23 -0.80
N GLY A 191 -11.59 -23.27 0.13
CA GLY A 191 -11.21 -21.89 -0.16
C GLY A 191 -9.71 -21.73 -0.37
N LEU A 192 -9.30 -20.55 -0.83
CA LEU A 192 -7.90 -20.21 -1.07
C LEU A 192 -7.25 -19.68 0.21
N ARG A 193 -6.00 -20.07 0.45
CA ARG A 193 -5.19 -19.57 1.57
C ARG A 193 -4.94 -18.07 1.38
N GLY A 194 -4.99 -17.31 2.46
CA GLY A 194 -4.71 -15.88 2.42
C GLY A 194 -5.78 -15.03 1.73
N VAL A 195 -6.98 -15.55 1.47
CA VAL A 195 -8.04 -14.81 0.76
C VAL A 195 -9.19 -14.41 1.67
N GLN A 196 -9.47 -13.11 1.71
CA GLN A 196 -10.73 -12.53 2.15
C GLN A 196 -11.45 -11.93 0.94
N ALA A 197 -12.78 -12.01 0.90
CA ALA A 197 -13.55 -11.55 -0.24
C ALA A 197 -14.89 -10.95 0.17
N LEU A 198 -15.29 -9.82 -0.41
CA LEU A 198 -16.58 -9.15 -0.26
C LEU A 198 -17.20 -8.90 -1.64
N VAL A 199 -18.49 -8.62 -1.67
CA VAL A 199 -19.21 -8.30 -2.91
C VAL A 199 -19.91 -6.97 -2.75
N PHE A 200 -19.69 -6.09 -3.72
CA PHE A 200 -20.31 -4.79 -3.80
C PHE A 200 -21.13 -4.66 -5.07
N GLN A 201 -22.27 -3.98 -4.95
CA GLN A 201 -23.01 -3.49 -6.12
C GLN A 201 -22.55 -2.07 -6.38
N LEU A 202 -21.91 -1.86 -7.52
CA LEU A 202 -21.44 -0.55 -7.96
C LEU A 202 -22.49 0.15 -8.84
N ARG A 203 -22.21 1.39 -9.22
CA ARG A 203 -23.03 2.12 -10.19
C ARG A 203 -23.16 1.35 -11.51
N GLY A 204 -24.32 1.47 -12.14
CA GLY A 204 -24.63 0.78 -13.39
C GLY A 204 -24.89 -0.72 -13.25
N ASN A 205 -25.31 -1.20 -12.07
CA ASN A 205 -25.58 -2.61 -11.77
C ASN A 205 -24.37 -3.56 -11.96
N ARG A 206 -23.15 -3.01 -11.92
CA ARG A 206 -21.93 -3.83 -11.95
C ARG A 206 -21.74 -4.50 -10.60
N VAL A 207 -21.40 -5.79 -10.63
CA VAL A 207 -21.06 -6.56 -9.43
C VAL A 207 -19.55 -6.64 -9.32
N GLN A 208 -18.99 -6.16 -8.22
CA GLN A 208 -17.55 -6.24 -7.95
C GLN A 208 -17.30 -7.25 -6.84
N LEU A 209 -16.39 -8.18 -7.11
CA LEU A 209 -15.75 -9.04 -6.12
C LEU A 209 -14.50 -8.33 -5.63
N SER A 210 -14.53 -7.82 -4.40
CA SER A 210 -13.38 -7.16 -3.78
C SER A 210 -12.67 -8.12 -2.84
N MET A 211 -11.35 -8.26 -3.01
CA MET A 211 -10.58 -9.26 -2.29
C MET A 211 -9.35 -8.66 -1.63
N ASN A 212 -8.97 -9.24 -0.51
CA ASN A 212 -7.73 -8.95 0.20
C ASN A 212 -6.90 -10.23 0.21
N LEU A 213 -5.71 -10.17 -0.39
CA LEU A 213 -4.73 -11.26 -0.44
C LEU A 213 -3.61 -10.96 0.55
N PHE A 214 -3.48 -11.74 1.62
CA PHE A 214 -2.56 -11.46 2.74
C PHE A 214 -1.49 -12.55 2.97
N ARG A 215 -1.40 -13.54 2.08
CA ARG A 215 -0.35 -14.58 2.05
C ARG A 215 0.19 -14.73 0.63
N LEU A 216 0.93 -13.71 0.20
CA LEU A 216 1.33 -13.52 -1.20
C LEU A 216 2.36 -14.55 -1.70
N ASP A 217 2.95 -15.31 -0.78
CA ASP A 217 3.77 -16.48 -1.02
C ASP A 217 2.95 -17.73 -1.37
N GLU A 218 1.70 -17.80 -0.91
CA GLU A 218 0.78 -18.93 -1.15
C GLU A 218 -0.28 -18.63 -2.22
N THR A 219 -0.79 -17.41 -2.30
CA THR A 219 -1.88 -17.06 -3.22
C THR A 219 -1.71 -15.64 -3.74
N ARG A 220 -1.52 -15.54 -5.06
CA ARG A 220 -1.35 -14.31 -5.81
C ARG A 220 -2.59 -14.01 -6.66
N PRO A 221 -2.72 -12.79 -7.21
CA PRO A 221 -3.86 -12.44 -8.06
C PRO A 221 -4.14 -13.45 -9.19
N ALA A 222 -3.10 -13.96 -9.84
CA ALA A 222 -3.25 -14.96 -10.91
C ALA A 222 -3.89 -16.28 -10.43
N ASP A 223 -3.55 -16.75 -9.22
CA ASP A 223 -4.12 -17.98 -8.65
C ASP A 223 -5.61 -17.81 -8.35
N VAL A 224 -5.99 -16.62 -7.87
CA VAL A 224 -7.38 -16.26 -7.61
C VAL A 224 -8.19 -16.20 -8.91
N ILE A 225 -7.64 -15.60 -9.97
CA ILE A 225 -8.28 -15.56 -11.28
C ILE A 225 -8.50 -16.97 -11.81
N ALA A 226 -7.47 -17.81 -11.80
CA ALA A 226 -7.57 -19.20 -12.25
C ALA A 226 -8.63 -19.97 -11.45
N GLU A 227 -8.72 -19.76 -10.14
CA GLU A 227 -9.72 -20.41 -9.30
C GLU A 227 -11.15 -19.91 -9.57
N LEU A 228 -11.32 -18.62 -9.84
CA LEU A 228 -12.62 -18.05 -10.21
C LEU A 228 -13.10 -18.61 -11.56
N GLU A 229 -12.21 -18.69 -12.55
CA GLU A 229 -12.49 -19.29 -13.86
C GLU A 229 -12.83 -20.78 -13.73
N ARG A 230 -12.08 -21.53 -12.90
CA ARG A 230 -12.36 -22.94 -12.59
C ARG A 230 -13.75 -23.14 -11.97
N ARG A 231 -14.25 -22.15 -11.22
CA ARG A 231 -15.61 -22.14 -10.65
C ARG A 231 -16.67 -21.61 -11.62
N GLY A 232 -16.31 -21.31 -12.87
CA GLY A 232 -17.22 -20.87 -13.92
C GLY A 232 -17.62 -19.40 -13.84
N ALA A 233 -16.85 -18.56 -13.14
CA ALA A 233 -17.13 -17.14 -13.07
C ALA A 233 -16.75 -16.42 -14.38
N SER A 234 -17.65 -15.58 -14.90
CA SER A 234 -17.35 -14.67 -16.01
C SER A 234 -16.68 -13.40 -15.48
N LEU A 235 -15.40 -13.23 -15.79
CA LEU A 235 -14.57 -12.16 -15.22
C LEU A 235 -14.46 -10.98 -16.19
N GLY A 236 -14.50 -9.78 -15.63
CA GLY A 236 -14.29 -8.52 -16.33
C GLY A 236 -12.99 -7.83 -15.92
N ALA A 237 -13.05 -6.51 -15.82
CA ALA A 237 -11.90 -5.70 -15.43
C ALA A 237 -11.35 -6.15 -14.07
N GLN A 238 -10.03 -6.22 -14.00
CA GLN A 238 -9.25 -6.56 -12.82
C GLN A 238 -8.52 -5.30 -12.35
N GLU A 239 -8.44 -5.09 -11.05
CA GLU A 239 -7.91 -3.87 -10.47
C GLU A 239 -7.15 -4.18 -9.19
N VAL A 240 -5.94 -3.64 -9.07
CA VAL A 240 -5.26 -3.51 -7.78
C VAL A 240 -5.61 -2.13 -7.21
N VAL A 241 -6.05 -2.11 -5.94
CA VAL A 241 -6.25 -0.88 -5.18
C VAL A 241 -4.97 -0.54 -4.41
N GLY A 242 -4.43 0.65 -4.64
CA GLY A 242 -3.15 1.10 -4.13
C GLY A 242 -1.96 0.47 -4.85
N LEU A 243 -0.92 0.12 -4.09
CA LEU A 243 0.32 -0.48 -4.61
C LEU A 243 0.36 -2.00 -4.40
N CYS A 244 1.07 -2.68 -5.30
CA CYS A 244 1.30 -4.12 -5.27
C CYS A 244 2.79 -4.41 -5.09
N PRO A 245 3.19 -5.27 -4.13
CA PRO A 245 4.54 -5.80 -4.10
C PRO A 245 4.89 -6.52 -5.41
N ALA A 246 6.12 -6.39 -5.90
CA ALA A 246 6.59 -6.95 -7.15
C ALA A 246 6.35 -8.46 -7.25
N MET A 247 6.48 -9.18 -6.12
CA MET A 247 6.28 -10.63 -6.05
C MET A 247 4.85 -11.09 -6.38
N ALA A 248 3.88 -10.19 -6.28
CA ALA A 248 2.46 -10.45 -6.55
C ALA A 248 1.94 -9.64 -7.76
N ALA A 249 2.79 -8.84 -8.40
CA ALA A 249 2.38 -7.94 -9.48
C ALA A 249 2.11 -8.72 -10.77
N GLY A 250 0.86 -8.66 -11.22
CA GLY A 250 0.42 -9.10 -12.55
C GLY A 250 -0.06 -7.93 -13.39
N GLY A 251 -0.75 -8.19 -14.51
CA GLY A 251 -1.22 -7.15 -15.44
C GLY A 251 -2.00 -6.00 -14.79
N ALA A 252 -2.83 -6.30 -13.79
CA ALA A 252 -3.61 -5.31 -13.04
C ALA A 252 -2.77 -4.37 -12.14
N ALA A 253 -1.48 -4.68 -11.94
CA ALA A 253 -0.55 -3.90 -11.15
C ALA A 253 0.40 -3.03 -12.00
N ALA A 254 0.18 -2.93 -13.32
CA ALA A 254 1.01 -2.08 -14.20
C ALA A 254 1.03 -0.63 -13.70
N GLY A 255 2.23 -0.06 -13.54
CA GLY A 255 2.41 1.27 -12.94
C GLY A 255 2.09 1.38 -11.44
N ARG A 256 1.82 0.28 -10.75
CA ARG A 256 1.46 0.22 -9.32
C ARG A 256 2.39 -0.68 -8.50
N VAL A 257 3.58 -0.98 -9.01
CA VAL A 257 4.56 -1.83 -8.29
C VAL A 257 5.20 -1.01 -7.15
N LEU A 258 5.10 -1.51 -5.92
CA LEU A 258 5.56 -0.84 -4.70
C LEU A 258 7.05 -0.49 -4.77
N GLU A 259 7.88 -1.46 -5.12
CA GLU A 259 9.33 -1.31 -5.20
C GLU A 259 9.73 -0.27 -6.24
N ALA A 260 9.06 -0.26 -7.40
CA ALA A 260 9.28 0.76 -8.42
C ALA A 260 8.85 2.16 -7.92
N ARG A 261 7.78 2.26 -7.12
CA ARG A 261 7.38 3.53 -6.48
C ARG A 261 8.39 4.01 -5.46
N LEU A 262 8.92 3.14 -4.61
CA LEU A 262 9.97 3.48 -3.66
C LEU A 262 11.19 4.07 -4.40
N ALA A 263 11.69 3.37 -5.42
CA ALA A 263 12.83 3.85 -6.21
C ALA A 263 12.53 5.17 -6.96
N ALA A 264 11.32 5.30 -7.52
CA ALA A 264 10.92 6.52 -8.22
C ALA A 264 10.83 7.74 -7.29
N VAL A 265 10.26 7.56 -6.10
CA VAL A 265 10.15 8.63 -5.10
C VAL A 265 11.54 9.01 -4.57
N ALA A 266 12.42 8.03 -4.35
CA ALA A 266 13.80 8.29 -3.97
C ALA A 266 14.55 9.11 -5.05
N ALA A 267 14.41 8.73 -6.32
CA ALA A 267 14.98 9.48 -7.45
C ALA A 267 14.42 10.91 -7.54
N SER A 268 13.10 11.09 -7.37
CA SER A 268 12.45 12.41 -7.38
C SER A 268 12.95 13.30 -6.25
N ARG A 269 13.10 12.74 -5.04
CA ARG A 269 13.61 13.47 -3.87
C ARG A 269 15.07 13.88 -4.08
N ALA A 270 15.92 12.98 -4.55
CA ALA A 270 17.31 13.30 -4.87
C ALA A 270 17.41 14.37 -5.97
N ALA A 271 16.54 14.34 -6.98
CA ALA A 271 16.47 15.37 -8.00
C ALA A 271 16.13 16.75 -7.41
N HIS A 272 15.23 16.79 -6.42
CA HIS A 272 14.91 18.04 -5.71
C HIS A 272 16.10 18.57 -4.92
N ILE A 273 16.82 17.71 -4.18
CA ILE A 273 18.04 18.06 -3.44
C ILE A 273 19.10 18.61 -4.40
N ALA A 274 19.33 17.94 -5.53
CA ALA A 274 20.28 18.38 -6.55
C ALA A 274 19.91 19.76 -7.14
N ARG A 275 18.62 20.02 -7.42
CA ARG A 275 18.17 21.34 -7.89
C ARG A 275 18.44 22.48 -6.91
N GLN A 276 18.30 22.23 -5.61
CA GLN A 276 18.48 23.26 -4.59
C GLN A 276 19.92 23.78 -4.51
N ALA A 277 20.89 22.98 -4.93
CA ALA A 277 22.29 23.33 -4.86
C ALA A 277 22.75 24.27 -6.00
N GLY A 278 22.03 24.29 -7.12
CA GLY A 278 22.04 25.40 -8.09
C GLY A 278 23.12 25.41 -9.18
N ASP A 279 24.19 24.60 -9.09
CA ASP A 279 25.22 24.53 -10.13
C ASP A 279 24.81 23.70 -11.37
N GLU A 280 25.46 23.94 -12.52
CA GLU A 280 25.10 23.32 -13.81
C GLU A 280 25.18 21.79 -13.78
N GLU A 281 26.20 21.23 -13.10
CA GLU A 281 26.38 19.79 -12.98
C GLU A 281 25.22 19.15 -12.19
N ARG A 282 24.85 19.75 -11.06
CA ARG A 282 23.73 19.29 -10.25
C ARG A 282 22.37 19.50 -10.93
N GLN A 283 22.22 20.54 -11.76
CA GLN A 283 21.03 20.69 -12.59
C GLN A 283 20.90 19.56 -13.61
N ALA A 284 22.00 19.19 -14.28
CA ALA A 284 22.02 18.05 -15.21
C ALA A 284 21.75 16.71 -14.49
N LEU A 285 22.35 16.52 -13.31
CA LEU A 285 22.07 15.36 -12.46
C LEU A 285 20.59 15.29 -12.07
N ALA A 286 20.00 16.41 -11.64
CA ALA A 286 18.59 16.47 -11.29
C ALA A 286 17.67 16.11 -12.45
N ALA A 287 17.98 16.56 -13.67
CA ALA A 287 17.21 16.20 -14.86
C ALA A 287 17.25 14.69 -15.11
N ARG A 288 18.43 14.06 -14.98
CA ARG A 288 18.59 12.60 -15.12
C ARG A 288 17.83 11.82 -14.04
N LEU A 289 17.91 12.25 -12.79
CA LEU A 289 17.17 11.64 -11.68
C LEU A 289 15.66 11.77 -11.86
N SER A 290 15.18 12.93 -12.34
CA SER A 290 13.76 13.12 -12.69
C SER A 290 13.32 12.23 -13.86
N ALA A 291 14.17 12.00 -14.86
CA ALA A 291 13.89 11.06 -15.94
C ALA A 291 13.79 9.61 -15.41
N SER A 292 14.77 9.16 -14.61
CA SER A 292 14.73 7.83 -13.98
C SER A 292 13.51 7.64 -13.08
N SER A 293 13.11 8.67 -12.33
CA SER A 293 11.86 8.65 -11.57
C SER A 293 10.66 8.36 -12.50
N THR A 294 10.56 9.07 -13.62
CA THR A 294 9.47 8.93 -14.60
C THR A 294 9.45 7.58 -15.30
N GLU A 295 10.62 6.96 -15.53
CA GLU A 295 10.73 5.61 -16.07
C GLU A 295 10.22 4.56 -15.06
N LEU A 296 10.60 4.67 -13.79
CA LEU A 296 10.17 3.77 -12.71
C LEU A 296 8.67 3.93 -12.37
N LEU A 297 8.20 5.18 -12.23
CA LEU A 297 7.01 5.71 -12.91
C LEU A 297 6.14 4.71 -13.69
N ALA A 298 6.55 4.53 -14.93
CA ALA A 298 5.82 3.84 -15.99
C ALA A 298 6.21 2.37 -16.16
N MET A 299 6.93 1.79 -15.19
CA MET A 299 7.43 0.41 -15.28
C MET A 299 6.29 -0.60 -15.51
N GLY A 300 6.53 -1.51 -16.45
CA GLY A 300 5.68 -2.68 -16.69
C GLY A 300 5.78 -3.73 -15.58
N VAL A 301 5.15 -4.88 -15.81
CA VAL A 301 5.12 -6.02 -14.85
C VAL A 301 5.77 -7.27 -15.41
N ASP A 302 6.47 -7.16 -16.53
CA ASP A 302 7.26 -8.25 -17.09
C ASP A 302 8.62 -8.38 -16.39
N GLN A 303 9.26 -9.51 -16.62
CA GLN A 303 10.49 -9.89 -15.92
C GLN A 303 11.71 -9.06 -16.36
N ASP A 304 11.71 -8.53 -17.58
CA ASP A 304 12.79 -7.67 -18.07
C ASP A 304 12.69 -6.28 -17.45
N ALA A 305 11.46 -5.78 -17.27
CA ALA A 305 11.16 -4.56 -16.53
C ALA A 305 11.62 -4.68 -15.07
N PHE A 306 11.34 -5.80 -14.39
CA PHE A 306 11.79 -6.02 -13.02
C PHE A 306 13.31 -6.05 -12.90
N LEU A 307 14.00 -6.76 -13.79
CA LEU A 307 15.46 -6.79 -13.80
C LEU A 307 16.05 -5.39 -14.03
N SER A 308 15.55 -4.67 -15.03
CA SER A 308 16.06 -3.34 -15.38
C SER A 308 15.81 -2.32 -14.27
N ALA A 309 14.65 -2.36 -13.62
CA ALA A 309 14.35 -1.51 -12.48
C ALA A 309 15.17 -1.86 -11.23
N ALA A 310 15.48 -3.15 -11.00
CA ALA A 310 16.37 -3.56 -9.91
C ALA A 310 17.80 -3.01 -10.13
N GLU A 311 18.34 -3.15 -11.34
CA GLU A 311 19.64 -2.59 -11.73
C GLU A 311 19.64 -1.06 -11.63
N GLN A 312 18.58 -0.40 -12.09
CA GLN A 312 18.42 1.05 -12.02
C GLN A 312 18.38 1.54 -10.56
N SER A 313 17.69 0.82 -9.67
CA SER A 313 17.62 1.15 -8.24
C SER A 313 18.99 1.12 -7.57
N VAL A 314 19.80 0.10 -7.88
CA VAL A 314 21.19 0.01 -7.40
C VAL A 314 22.06 1.13 -8.01
N ALA A 315 21.93 1.38 -9.31
CA ALA A 315 22.68 2.43 -9.99
C ALA A 315 22.36 3.83 -9.42
N LEU A 316 21.09 4.09 -9.11
CA LEU A 316 20.64 5.33 -8.47
C LEU A 316 21.35 5.57 -7.13
N ALA A 317 21.47 4.55 -6.28
CA ALA A 317 22.19 4.67 -5.01
C ALA A 317 23.66 5.08 -5.23
N HIS A 318 24.36 4.45 -6.19
CA HIS A 318 25.74 4.83 -6.52
C HIS A 318 25.87 6.26 -7.05
N VAL A 319 24.97 6.66 -7.96
CA VAL A 319 24.95 8.00 -8.55
C VAL A 319 24.69 9.06 -7.48
N MET A 320 23.70 8.83 -6.61
CA MET A 320 23.38 9.76 -5.52
C MET A 320 24.51 9.85 -4.50
N ARG A 321 25.20 8.75 -4.20
CA ARG A 321 26.36 8.73 -3.30
C ARG A 321 27.51 9.53 -3.87
N ALA A 322 27.83 9.35 -5.16
CA ALA A 322 28.86 10.11 -5.85
C ALA A 322 28.52 11.62 -5.93
N GLY A 323 27.24 11.95 -6.06
CA GLY A 323 26.75 13.33 -6.07
C GLY A 323 26.59 13.96 -4.68
N HIS A 324 26.90 13.24 -3.59
CA HIS A 324 26.68 13.68 -2.20
C HIS A 324 25.23 14.12 -1.91
N ILE A 325 24.25 13.39 -2.47
CA ILE A 325 22.81 13.64 -2.31
C ILE A 325 22.03 12.39 -1.86
N LEU A 326 22.74 11.32 -1.47
CA LEU A 326 22.16 10.14 -0.85
C LEU A 326 22.11 10.33 0.67
N ASP A 327 20.91 10.28 1.25
CA ASP A 327 20.72 10.14 2.69
C ASP A 327 20.29 8.70 3.05
N ASP A 328 20.32 8.37 4.34
CA ASP A 328 20.04 7.03 4.85
C ASP A 328 18.62 6.53 4.49
N ASP A 329 17.65 7.44 4.40
CA ASP A 329 16.28 7.11 4.05
C ASP A 329 16.18 6.72 2.57
N LEU A 330 16.79 7.52 1.69
CA LEU A 330 16.83 7.24 0.25
C LEU A 330 17.60 5.96 -0.05
N GLU A 331 18.69 5.70 0.68
CA GLU A 331 19.45 4.45 0.57
C GLU A 331 18.60 3.25 0.99
N ALA A 332 17.89 3.33 2.12
CA ALA A 332 17.00 2.27 2.57
C ALA A 332 15.86 1.99 1.58
N MET A 333 15.25 3.05 1.01
CA MET A 333 14.20 2.89 -0.02
C MET A 333 14.72 2.21 -1.28
N LEU A 334 15.90 2.58 -1.76
CA LEU A 334 16.52 1.99 -2.94
C LEU A 334 16.97 0.54 -2.71
N ASP A 335 17.47 0.21 -1.51
CA ASP A 335 17.83 -1.17 -1.15
C ASP A 335 16.59 -2.07 -1.10
N VAL A 336 15.51 -1.63 -0.44
CA VAL A 336 14.21 -2.34 -0.43
C VAL A 336 13.70 -2.56 -1.85
N ALA A 337 13.73 -1.51 -2.68
CA ALA A 337 13.27 -1.60 -4.06
C ALA A 337 14.09 -2.62 -4.87
N ALA A 338 15.43 -2.51 -4.83
CA ALA A 338 16.32 -3.36 -5.59
C ALA A 338 16.19 -4.83 -5.17
N ARG A 339 16.18 -5.11 -3.86
CA ARG A 339 16.06 -6.49 -3.33
C ARG A 339 14.69 -7.08 -3.62
N GLY A 340 13.60 -6.33 -3.44
CA GLY A 340 12.25 -6.81 -3.70
C GLY A 340 12.02 -7.14 -5.19
N LEU A 341 12.49 -6.27 -6.09
CA LEU A 341 12.48 -6.54 -7.53
C LEU A 341 13.33 -7.75 -7.89
N ARG A 342 14.57 -7.82 -7.36
CA ARG A 342 15.48 -8.96 -7.60
C ARG A 342 14.91 -10.29 -7.10
N ALA A 343 14.26 -10.31 -5.95
CA ALA A 343 13.62 -11.50 -5.40
C ALA A 343 12.40 -11.96 -6.23
N SER A 344 11.80 -11.04 -6.99
CA SER A 344 10.64 -11.28 -7.86
C SER A 344 11.01 -11.77 -9.26
N ILE A 345 12.31 -11.85 -9.58
CA ILE A 345 12.81 -12.38 -10.85
C ILE A 345 12.76 -13.92 -10.82
N THR A 346 12.10 -14.51 -11.81
CA THR A 346 11.96 -15.96 -11.96
C THR A 346 13.31 -16.63 -12.26
N ALA A 347 13.41 -17.91 -11.90
CA ALA A 347 14.60 -18.72 -12.18
C ALA A 347 14.92 -18.81 -13.70
N SER A 348 13.89 -18.82 -14.55
CA SER A 348 14.05 -18.82 -16.01
C SER A 348 14.68 -17.53 -16.52
N THR A 349 14.18 -16.38 -16.10
CA THR A 349 14.77 -15.07 -16.46
C THR A 349 16.17 -14.94 -15.88
N ALA A 350 16.39 -15.38 -14.65
CA ALA A 350 17.70 -15.32 -14.03
C ALA A 350 18.74 -16.20 -14.74
N ALA A 351 18.32 -17.36 -15.27
CA ALA A 351 19.19 -18.20 -16.09
C ALA A 351 19.49 -17.57 -17.46
N LEU A 352 18.50 -16.93 -18.09
CA LEU A 352 18.66 -16.25 -19.37
C LEU A 352 19.63 -15.06 -19.27
N TYR A 353 19.54 -14.28 -18.19
CA TYR A 353 20.35 -13.07 -17.96
C TYR A 353 21.43 -13.26 -16.89
N ARG A 354 22.08 -14.44 -16.85
CA ARG A 354 23.03 -14.82 -15.79
C ARG A 354 24.05 -13.72 -15.45
N ALA A 355 24.73 -13.17 -16.46
CA ALA A 355 25.76 -12.15 -16.23
C ALA A 355 25.21 -10.86 -15.62
N ARG A 356 23.98 -10.46 -15.98
CA ARG A 356 23.31 -9.29 -15.38
C ARG A 356 22.92 -9.56 -13.94
N ILE A 357 22.39 -10.76 -13.67
CA ILE A 357 22.03 -11.19 -12.32
C ILE A 357 23.27 -11.25 -11.41
N ASP A 358 24.36 -11.86 -11.87
CA ASP A 358 25.60 -11.95 -11.09
C ASP A 358 26.16 -10.55 -10.78
N ALA A 359 26.08 -9.61 -11.74
CA ALA A 359 26.47 -8.22 -11.54
C ALA A 359 25.53 -7.47 -10.57
N LEU A 360 24.22 -7.73 -10.63
CA LEU A 360 23.24 -7.17 -9.71
C LEU A 360 23.45 -7.71 -8.28
N ASP A 361 23.59 -9.02 -8.12
CA ASP A 361 23.81 -9.69 -6.84
C ASP A 361 25.13 -9.24 -6.20
N SER A 362 26.19 -9.07 -7.00
CA SER A 362 27.48 -8.53 -6.53
C SER A 362 27.38 -7.10 -5.97
N ARG A 363 26.48 -6.27 -6.50
CA ARG A 363 26.26 -4.90 -6.01
C ARG A 363 25.30 -4.83 -4.81
N LEU A 364 24.52 -5.89 -4.58
CA LEU A 364 23.59 -6.02 -3.47
C LEU A 364 24.21 -6.73 -2.26
N ALA A 365 25.34 -7.42 -2.46
CA ALA A 365 26.18 -7.99 -1.41
C ALA A 365 26.95 -6.88 -0.68
#